data_AF-A0A3M7MI75-F1
#
_entry.id   AF-A0A3M7MI75-F1
#
_cell.length_a   1.000
_cell.length_b   1.000
_cell.length_c   1.000
_cell.angle_alpha   90.00
_cell.angle_beta   90.00
_cell.angle_gamma   90.00
#
_symmetry.space_group_name_H-M   'P 1'
#
loop_
_entity.id
_entity.type
_entity.pdbx_description
1 polymer ?
#
loop_
_entity_poly.entity_id
_entity_poly.type
_entity_poly.pdbx_seq_one_letter_code
_entity_poly.pdbx_strand_id
1 'polypeptide(L)'
;MGKVHGSLARAGKVKSQTPKVEPQEKKKTPKGRAKKRLTYTRRFVNVTMTGGKRKHEREGKRNEHDELENTVMNSVSSGWL
;
A
#
# COMPACT_ATOMS: atom_id res chain seq x y z
N MET A 1 -9.68 22.53 -29.06
CA MET A 1 -8.23 22.26 -28.89
C MET A 1 -7.92 22.22 -27.41
N GLY A 2 -7.75 21.01 -26.85
CA GLY A 2 -7.72 20.77 -25.41
C GLY A 2 -6.31 20.79 -24.81
N LYS A 3 -6.22 20.55 -23.49
CA LYS A 3 -4.97 20.41 -22.74
C LYS A 3 -4.16 19.21 -23.28
N VAL A 4 -3.31 19.45 -24.28
CA VAL A 4 -2.44 18.43 -24.88
C VAL A 4 -1.16 18.30 -24.07
N HIS A 5 -0.92 17.14 -23.47
CA HIS A 5 0.32 16.86 -22.74
C HIS A 5 1.46 16.47 -23.69
N GLY A 6 2.17 17.49 -24.20
CA GLY A 6 3.44 17.37 -24.94
C GLY A 6 3.39 16.56 -26.25
N SER A 7 4.52 16.54 -26.96
CA SER A 7 4.67 15.85 -28.25
C SER A 7 4.91 14.35 -28.08
N LEU A 8 4.31 13.55 -28.97
CA LEU A 8 4.46 12.08 -29.03
C LEU A 8 5.91 11.63 -29.28
N ALA A 9 6.72 12.48 -29.92
CA ALA A 9 8.06 12.12 -30.39
C ALA A 9 9.18 12.20 -29.32
N ARG A 10 8.90 12.73 -28.11
CA ARG A 10 9.94 12.88 -27.08
C ARG A 10 10.06 11.63 -26.23
N ALA A 11 11.10 10.83 -26.50
CA ALA A 11 11.47 9.68 -25.69
C ALA A 11 11.75 10.09 -24.23
N GLY A 12 11.30 9.28 -23.27
CA GLY A 12 11.61 9.47 -21.84
C GLY A 12 10.86 10.60 -21.12
N LYS A 13 9.99 11.37 -21.79
CA LYS A 13 9.25 12.53 -21.24
C LYS A 13 8.58 12.25 -19.89
N VAL A 14 7.94 11.08 -19.76
CA VAL A 14 7.19 10.74 -18.53
C VAL A 14 8.15 10.45 -17.38
N LYS A 15 9.26 9.74 -17.62
CA LYS A 15 10.24 9.37 -16.60
C LYS A 15 11.04 10.58 -16.09
N SER A 16 11.28 11.59 -16.92
CA SER A 16 11.93 12.83 -16.48
C SER A 16 10.98 13.79 -15.76
N GLN A 17 9.67 13.74 -16.05
CA GLN A 17 8.67 14.56 -15.38
C GLN A 17 8.30 14.02 -13.99
N THR A 18 8.43 12.71 -13.74
CA THR A 18 8.13 12.14 -12.41
C THR A 18 9.12 12.66 -11.36
N PRO A 19 8.64 13.20 -10.23
CA PRO A 19 9.52 13.61 -9.14
C PRO A 19 10.31 12.39 -8.63
N LYS A 20 11.60 12.59 -8.38
CA LYS A 20 12.46 11.53 -7.86
C LYS A 20 12.15 11.34 -6.38
N VAL A 21 11.56 10.19 -6.04
CA VAL A 21 11.31 9.80 -4.66
C VAL A 21 12.45 8.90 -4.20
N GLU A 22 13.10 9.29 -3.10
CA GLU A 22 14.16 8.50 -2.46
C GLU A 22 13.58 7.27 -1.73
N PRO A 23 14.30 6.14 -1.72
CA PRO A 23 13.81 4.94 -1.06
C PRO A 23 13.79 5.13 0.45
N GLN A 24 12.62 4.92 1.07
CA GLN A 24 12.50 4.92 2.52
C GLN A 24 13.36 3.80 3.13
N GLU A 25 14.07 4.13 4.22
CA GLU A 25 14.79 3.15 5.04
C GLU A 25 13.80 2.16 5.66
N LYS A 26 13.97 0.87 5.33
CA LYS A 26 13.10 -0.22 5.78
C LYS A 26 13.90 -1.26 6.53
N LYS A 27 13.29 -1.84 7.56
CA LYS A 27 13.86 -2.97 8.31
C LYS A 27 14.17 -4.12 7.36
N LYS A 28 15.32 -4.77 7.57
CA LYS A 28 15.77 -5.89 6.74
C LYS A 28 14.77 -7.03 6.80
N THR A 29 14.25 -7.43 5.65
CA THR A 29 13.44 -8.66 5.57
C THR A 29 14.34 -9.87 5.81
N PRO A 30 13.95 -10.82 6.69
CA PRO A 30 14.71 -12.05 6.85
C PRO A 30 14.81 -12.80 5.53
N LYS A 31 15.92 -13.54 5.33
CA LYS A 31 16.21 -14.29 4.10
C LYS A 31 16.06 -15.80 4.33
N GLY A 32 15.97 -16.57 3.24
CA GLY A 32 15.95 -18.03 3.26
C GLY A 32 14.76 -18.63 4.04
N ARG A 33 15.06 -19.59 4.93
CA ARG A 33 14.08 -20.39 5.67
C ARG A 33 13.17 -19.54 6.56
N ALA A 34 13.71 -18.52 7.22
CA ALA A 34 12.93 -17.63 8.08
C ALA A 34 11.83 -16.90 7.28
N LYS A 35 12.12 -16.45 6.05
CA LYS A 35 11.11 -15.83 5.16
C LYS A 35 10.03 -16.82 4.76
N LYS A 36 10.39 -18.07 4.50
CA LYS A 36 9.44 -19.13 4.12
C LYS A 36 8.51 -19.47 5.29
N ARG A 37 9.03 -19.56 6.52
CA ARG A 37 8.21 -19.72 7.73
C ARG A 37 7.18 -18.60 7.87
N LEU A 38 7.62 -17.34 7.80
CA LEU A 38 6.72 -16.18 7.88
C LEU A 38 5.67 -16.16 6.77
N THR A 39 6.02 -16.60 5.56
CA THR A 39 5.07 -16.67 4.44
C THR A 39 4.04 -17.79 4.65
N TYR A 40 4.47 -18.96 5.11
CA TYR A 40 3.59 -20.09 5.39
C TYR A 40 2.59 -19.76 6.51
N THR A 41 3.09 -19.26 7.65
CA THR A 41 2.24 -18.88 8.78
C THR A 41 1.20 -17.84 8.36
N ARG A 42 1.58 -16.81 7.58
CA ARG A 42 0.64 -15.78 7.10
C ARG A 42 -0.38 -16.28 6.07
N ARG A 43 -0.02 -17.26 5.23
CA ARG A 43 -0.88 -17.73 4.13
C ARG A 43 -1.77 -18.91 4.46
N PHE A 44 -1.44 -19.69 5.48
CA PHE A 44 -2.12 -20.96 5.74
C PHE A 44 -2.50 -21.14 7.21
N VAL A 45 -1.72 -20.66 8.17
CA VAL A 45 -1.99 -20.88 9.61
C VAL A 45 -2.87 -19.77 10.17
N ASN A 46 -2.52 -18.51 9.92
CA ASN A 46 -3.19 -17.35 10.50
C ASN A 46 -4.22 -16.70 9.53
N VAL A 47 -4.80 -17.49 8.62
CA VAL A 47 -5.80 -16.96 7.67
C VAL A 47 -7.15 -16.86 8.36
N THR A 48 -7.66 -15.64 8.51
CA THR A 48 -9.06 -15.39 8.83
C THR A 48 -9.85 -15.24 7.54
N MET A 49 -10.86 -16.08 7.35
CA MET A 49 -11.79 -15.99 6.21
C MET A 49 -12.88 -14.98 6.53
N THR A 50 -12.58 -13.68 6.41
CA THR A 50 -13.60 -12.65 6.57
C THR A 50 -14.50 -12.61 5.33
N GLY A 51 -15.77 -12.99 5.48
CA GLY A 51 -16.78 -12.90 4.41
C GLY A 51 -16.65 -13.92 3.28
N GLY A 52 -16.11 -15.12 3.55
CA GLY A 52 -16.07 -16.23 2.58
C GLY A 52 -15.04 -16.10 1.46
N LYS A 53 -14.30 -14.99 1.38
CA LYS A 53 -13.22 -14.77 0.40
C LYS A 53 -11.89 -14.58 1.11
N ARG A 54 -10.83 -15.23 0.62
CA ARG A 54 -9.47 -15.00 1.13
C ARG A 54 -9.03 -13.58 0.78
N LYS A 55 -8.80 -12.72 1.78
CA LYS A 55 -8.23 -11.38 1.58
C LYS A 55 -6.89 -11.50 0.84
N HIS A 56 -6.78 -10.95 -0.35
CA HIS A 56 -5.54 -10.99 -1.12
C HIS A 56 -4.51 -10.04 -0.48
N GLU A 57 -3.31 -10.53 -0.16
CA GLU A 57 -2.27 -9.85 0.64
C GLU A 57 -1.87 -8.47 0.10
N ARG A 58 -2.11 -8.18 -1.19
CA ARG A 58 -1.83 -6.88 -1.80
C ARG A 58 -2.84 -5.78 -1.44
N GLU A 59 -4.03 -6.14 -0.96
CA GLU A 59 -5.11 -5.17 -0.68
C GLU A 59 -5.10 -4.67 0.76
N GLY A 60 -4.52 -5.42 1.69
CA GLY A 60 -4.55 -5.10 3.13
C GLY A 60 -3.69 -3.90 3.56
N LYS A 61 -2.78 -3.42 2.70
CA LYS A 61 -1.92 -2.27 3.00
C LYS A 61 -2.60 -0.90 2.83
N ARG A 62 -3.80 -0.86 2.25
CA ARG A 62 -4.61 0.37 2.18
C ARG A 62 -5.32 0.62 3.51
N ASN A 63 -5.80 -0.46 4.12
CA ASN A 63 -6.70 -0.41 5.27
C ASN A 63 -6.07 0.14 6.57
N GLU A 64 -4.76 0.01 6.82
CA GLU A 64 -4.15 0.53 8.06
C GLU A 64 -4.14 2.07 8.10
N HIS A 65 -4.02 2.73 6.94
CA HIS A 65 -4.11 4.19 6.83
C HIS A 65 -5.57 4.63 6.92
N ASP A 66 -6.47 3.90 6.24
CA ASP A 66 -7.91 4.17 6.24
C ASP A 66 -8.55 3.98 7.63
N GLU A 67 -8.05 3.05 8.46
CA GLU A 67 -8.55 2.82 9.84
C GLU A 67 -8.15 3.95 10.81
N LEU A 68 -6.95 4.52 10.65
CA LEU A 68 -6.51 5.69 11.42
C LEU A 68 -7.26 6.95 10.99
N GLU A 69 -7.48 7.15 9.69
CA GLU A 69 -8.27 8.28 9.18
C GLU A 69 -9.74 8.19 9.60
N ASN A 70 -10.36 7.00 9.57
CA ASN A 70 -11.73 6.82 10.05
C ASN A 70 -11.85 6.97 11.58
N THR A 71 -10.83 6.59 12.35
CA THR A 71 -10.83 6.82 13.81
C THR A 71 -10.72 8.30 14.15
N VAL A 72 -9.83 9.04 13.46
CA VAL A 72 -9.66 10.48 13.65
C VAL A 72 -10.89 11.25 13.15
N MET A 73 -11.48 10.86 12.02
CA MET A 73 -12.72 11.49 11.52
C MET A 73 -13.92 11.21 12.42
N ASN A 74 -14.02 10.01 13.02
CA ASN A 74 -15.07 9.70 13.98
C ASN A 74 -14.87 10.38 15.34
N SER A 75 -13.63 10.63 15.78
CA SER A 75 -13.39 11.38 17.04
C SER A 75 -13.69 12.87 16.89
N VAL A 76 -13.41 13.47 15.72
CA VAL A 76 -13.76 14.87 15.42
C VAL A 76 -15.28 15.05 15.26
N SER A 77 -15.98 14.05 14.72
CA SER A 77 -17.45 14.07 14.61
C SER A 77 -18.19 13.76 15.91
N SER A 78 -17.54 13.17 16.93
CA SER A 78 -18.17 12.76 18.20
C SER A 78 -17.87 13.70 19.39
N GLY A 79 -17.26 14.85 19.14
CA GLY A 79 -17.28 15.99 20.07
C GLY A 79 -16.57 15.77 21.41
N TRP A 80 -15.37 15.18 21.39
CA TRP A 80 -14.44 15.24 22.52
C TRP A 80 -13.35 16.30 22.24
N LEU A 81 -13.59 17.49 22.81
CA LEU A 81 -12.88 18.78 22.77
C LEU A 81 -12.77 19.49 21.42
#